data_AF-A0A315Y0L7-F1
#
_entry.id   AF-A0A315Y0L7-F1
#
_cell.length_a   1.000
_cell.length_b   1.000
_cell.length_c   1.000
_cell.angle_alpha   90.00
_cell.angle_beta   90.00
_cell.angle_gamma   90.00
#
_symmetry.space_group_name_H-M   'P 1'
#
loop_
_entity.id
_entity.type
_entity.pdbx_description
1 polymer ?
#
loop_
_entity_poly.entity_id
_entity_poly.type
_entity_poly.pdbx_seq_one_letter_code
_entity_poly.pdbx_strand_id
1 'polypeptide(L)'
;MLIKGSRRYNLRHNESITEQLPLGEMINGQGRGIVSQFRYGICHMSFNGCEVIAVHNALVYLKKPRPLKEIAFYMERFRVLLGFFGCNAYRIGKALKHFGVEFRRTKAPDEAKAFIITFWTKKPFLSTIHTVFCVKQWNGILVYNRYNSCTSEELCRNLEEVAGKRRPIAVYEIVESGEGSRL
;
A
#
# COMPACT_ATOMS: atom_id res chain seq x y z
N MET A 1 -6.73 14.14 -27.51
CA MET A 1 -7.09 14.48 -26.11
C MET A 1 -6.97 13.23 -25.25
N LEU A 2 -6.26 13.26 -24.11
CA LEU A 2 -6.22 12.10 -23.21
C LEU A 2 -7.47 12.07 -22.33
N ILE A 3 -8.09 10.90 -22.19
CA ILE A 3 -9.24 10.72 -21.30
C ILE A 3 -8.75 10.84 -19.86
N LYS A 4 -9.36 11.76 -19.08
CA LYS A 4 -9.04 11.96 -17.67
C LYS A 4 -9.23 10.65 -16.90
N GLY A 5 -8.23 10.27 -16.12
CA GLY A 5 -8.22 9.00 -15.39
C GLY A 5 -7.87 7.77 -16.23
N SER A 6 -7.48 7.93 -17.49
CA SER A 6 -6.79 6.87 -18.21
C SER A 6 -5.37 6.67 -17.66
N ARG A 7 -4.81 5.46 -17.83
CA ARG A 7 -3.45 5.12 -17.36
C ARG A 7 -2.39 6.08 -17.93
N ARG A 8 -2.50 6.46 -19.20
CA ARG A 8 -1.58 7.41 -19.86
C ARG A 8 -1.76 8.85 -19.35
N TYR A 9 -3.00 9.26 -19.06
CA TYR A 9 -3.28 10.55 -18.44
C TYR A 9 -2.64 10.64 -17.05
N ASN A 10 -2.87 9.63 -16.20
CA ASN A 10 -2.32 9.62 -14.85
C ASN A 10 -0.80 9.52 -14.85
N LEU A 11 -0.20 8.73 -15.75
CA LEU A 11 1.25 8.71 -15.91
C LEU A 11 1.79 10.10 -16.22
N ARG A 12 1.24 10.77 -17.25
CA ARG A 12 1.67 12.12 -17.64
C ARG A 12 1.52 13.13 -16.50
N HIS A 13 0.38 13.09 -15.79
CA HIS A 13 0.15 13.94 -14.62
C HIS A 13 1.20 13.68 -13.54
N ASN A 14 1.40 12.41 -13.17
CA ASN A 14 2.35 12.01 -12.14
C ASN A 14 3.82 12.28 -12.53
N GLU A 15 4.16 12.25 -13.81
CA GLU A 15 5.47 12.61 -14.34
C GLU A 15 5.71 14.12 -14.38
N SER A 16 4.65 14.92 -14.52
CA SER A 16 4.74 16.39 -14.50
C SER A 16 5.00 16.96 -13.10
N ILE A 17 4.79 16.16 -12.06
CA ILE A 17 5.14 16.51 -10.69
C ILE A 17 6.66 16.38 -10.52
N THR A 18 7.33 17.52 -10.39
CA THR A 18 8.81 17.61 -10.29
C THR A 18 9.33 17.33 -8.89
N GLU A 19 8.53 17.62 -7.86
CA GLU A 19 8.82 17.26 -6.47
C GLU A 19 8.74 15.74 -6.31
N GLN A 20 9.80 15.14 -5.75
CA GLN A 20 9.86 13.71 -5.51
C GLN A 20 9.93 13.44 -4.01
N LEU A 21 9.24 12.37 -3.59
CA LEU A 21 9.45 11.83 -2.26
C LEU A 21 10.90 11.36 -2.13
N PRO A 22 11.55 11.59 -0.99
CA PRO A 22 12.84 10.99 -0.72
C PRO A 22 12.79 9.48 -0.95
N LEU A 23 13.68 8.98 -1.79
CA LEU A 23 13.71 7.56 -2.12
C LEU A 23 14.13 6.77 -0.89
N GLY A 24 13.33 5.78 -0.49
CA GLY A 24 13.62 4.96 0.69
C GLY A 24 12.93 5.42 1.98
N GLU A 25 12.08 6.44 1.93
CA GLU A 25 11.24 6.82 3.06
C GLU A 25 9.87 6.15 3.02
N MET A 26 9.40 5.74 4.20
CA MET A 26 8.04 5.22 4.40
C MET A 26 7.02 6.35 4.28
N ILE A 27 5.88 6.05 3.68
CA ILE A 27 4.76 6.99 3.55
C ILE A 27 3.73 6.64 4.62
N ASN A 28 3.50 7.58 5.53
CA ASN A 28 2.58 7.43 6.66
C ASN A 28 1.15 7.89 6.39
N GLY A 29 0.91 8.73 5.39
CA GLY A 29 -0.43 9.25 5.10
C GLY A 29 -0.60 9.63 3.63
N GLN A 30 -1.69 9.16 3.02
CA GLN A 30 -1.95 9.37 1.58
C GLN A 30 -2.47 10.78 1.23
N GLY A 31 -2.93 11.53 2.24
CA GLY A 31 -3.57 12.85 2.08
C GLY A 31 -2.62 14.01 2.39
N ARG A 32 -1.32 13.72 2.44
CA ARG A 32 -0.29 14.67 2.85
C ARG A 32 0.75 14.85 1.75
N GLY A 33 1.33 16.06 1.72
CA GLY A 33 2.43 16.43 0.84
C GLY A 33 2.17 16.06 -0.62
N ILE A 34 3.25 15.70 -1.31
CA ILE A 34 3.22 15.41 -2.73
C ILE A 34 2.43 14.14 -3.07
N VAL A 35 2.38 13.14 -2.17
CA VAL A 35 1.59 11.89 -2.33
C VAL A 35 0.15 12.21 -2.69
N SER A 36 -0.45 13.18 -2.01
CA SER A 36 -1.86 13.57 -2.21
C SER A 36 -2.16 14.14 -3.60
N GLN A 37 -1.13 14.59 -4.32
CA GLN A 37 -1.24 15.18 -5.66
C GLN A 37 -1.13 14.16 -6.79
N PHE A 38 -0.55 12.98 -6.51
CA PHE A 38 -0.50 11.89 -7.47
C PHE A 38 -1.91 11.39 -7.79
N ARG A 39 -2.09 10.91 -9.01
CA ARG A 39 -3.35 10.35 -9.49
C ARG A 39 -3.27 8.84 -9.59
N TYR A 40 -4.39 8.21 -9.23
CA TYR A 40 -4.64 6.80 -9.42
C TYR A 40 -6.10 6.61 -9.83
N GLY A 41 -6.35 6.03 -11.00
CA GLY A 41 -7.72 6.02 -11.53
C GLY A 41 -8.27 7.41 -11.85
N ILE A 42 -9.57 7.61 -11.62
CA ILE A 42 -10.21 8.92 -11.79
C ILE A 42 -9.95 9.88 -10.60
N CYS A 43 -9.34 9.40 -9.52
CA CYS A 43 -9.13 10.15 -8.27
C CYS A 43 -7.65 10.51 -8.05
N HIS A 44 -7.43 11.34 -7.02
CA HIS A 44 -6.10 11.54 -6.44
C HIS A 44 -5.82 10.42 -5.43
N MET A 45 -4.55 10.11 -5.19
CA MET A 45 -4.11 9.10 -4.23
C MET A 45 -4.54 9.41 -2.79
N SER A 46 -4.85 10.68 -2.48
CA SER A 46 -5.50 11.06 -1.23
C SER A 46 -6.83 10.35 -0.99
N PHE A 47 -7.51 9.88 -2.04
CA PHE A 47 -8.78 9.15 -1.97
C PHE A 47 -8.60 7.64 -2.06
N ASN A 48 -7.71 7.15 -2.93
CA ASN A 48 -7.65 5.74 -3.31
C ASN A 48 -6.23 5.19 -3.50
N GLY A 49 -5.23 5.79 -2.84
CA GLY A 49 -3.82 5.44 -2.99
C GLY A 49 -3.30 4.41 -1.98
N CYS A 50 -4.13 3.93 -1.04
CA CYS A 50 -3.68 3.14 0.10
C CYS A 50 -2.91 1.87 -0.30
N GLU A 51 -3.32 1.20 -1.38
CA GLU A 51 -2.66 -0.01 -1.89
C GLU A 51 -1.32 0.30 -2.56
N VAL A 52 -1.25 1.42 -3.30
CA VAL A 52 -0.01 1.86 -3.94
C VAL A 52 1.03 2.20 -2.87
N ILE A 53 0.60 2.88 -1.82
CA ILE A 53 1.44 3.25 -0.68
C ILE A 53 1.87 2.01 0.12
N ALA A 54 0.97 1.05 0.34
CA ALA A 54 1.34 -0.19 1.03
C ALA A 54 2.40 -0.99 0.27
N VAL A 55 2.31 -1.05 -1.07
CA VAL A 55 3.34 -1.67 -1.92
C VAL A 55 4.65 -0.87 -1.88
N HIS A 56 4.59 0.47 -1.92
CA HIS A 56 5.76 1.33 -1.74
C HIS A 56 6.47 1.05 -0.40
N ASN A 57 5.72 1.03 0.70
CA ASN A 57 6.26 0.78 2.03
C ASN A 57 6.88 -0.61 2.14
N ALA A 58 6.29 -1.64 1.53
CA ALA A 58 6.89 -2.97 1.46
C ALA A 58 8.23 -2.98 0.68
N LEU A 59 8.34 -2.21 -0.40
CA LEU A 59 9.59 -2.07 -1.15
C LEU A 59 10.67 -1.33 -0.37
N VAL A 60 10.27 -0.27 0.35
CA VAL A 60 11.17 0.47 1.25
C VAL A 60 11.66 -0.42 2.38
N TYR A 61 10.78 -1.21 3.00
CA TYR A 61 11.12 -2.19 4.04
C TYR A 61 12.22 -3.15 3.56
N LEU A 62 12.06 -3.67 2.36
CA LEU A 62 13.00 -4.61 1.72
C LEU A 62 14.23 -3.94 1.10
N LYS A 63 14.45 -2.64 1.34
CA LYS A 63 15.59 -1.87 0.78
C LYS A 63 15.66 -1.90 -0.75
N LYS A 64 14.50 -2.01 -1.41
CA LYS A 64 14.31 -1.99 -2.87
C LYS A 64 13.40 -0.83 -3.30
N PRO A 65 13.65 0.42 -2.86
CA PRO A 65 12.71 1.51 -3.09
C PRO A 65 12.53 1.78 -4.60
N ARG A 66 11.31 2.14 -4.98
CA ARG A 66 10.94 2.51 -6.36
C ARG A 66 10.21 3.84 -6.36
N PRO A 67 10.30 4.64 -7.43
CA PRO A 67 9.49 5.85 -7.55
C PRO A 67 7.99 5.53 -7.45
N LEU A 68 7.27 6.28 -6.60
CA LEU A 68 5.83 6.05 -6.36
C LEU A 68 5.01 6.08 -7.68
N LYS A 69 5.39 6.94 -8.63
CA LYS A 69 4.79 7.02 -9.96
C LYS A 69 4.88 5.72 -10.77
N GLU A 70 5.99 4.99 -10.64
CA GLU A 70 6.20 3.71 -11.34
C GLU A 70 5.28 2.63 -10.76
N ILE A 71 5.21 2.56 -9.43
CA ILE A 71 4.32 1.66 -8.69
C ILE A 71 2.86 1.94 -9.08
N ALA A 72 2.45 3.21 -9.03
CA ALA A 72 1.13 3.65 -9.42
C ALA A 72 0.79 3.24 -10.85
N PHE A 73 1.68 3.56 -11.81
CA PHE A 73 1.48 3.25 -13.22
C PHE A 73 1.35 1.74 -13.49
N TYR A 74 2.10 0.91 -12.77
CA TYR A 74 1.96 -0.53 -12.87
C TYR A 74 0.59 -0.98 -12.33
N MET A 75 0.21 -0.51 -11.14
CA MET A 75 -1.01 -0.89 -10.43
C MET A 75 -2.30 -0.39 -11.10
N GLU A 76 -2.25 0.62 -11.97
CA GLU A 76 -3.39 1.11 -12.77
C GLU A 76 -4.14 -0.01 -13.52
N ARG A 77 -3.47 -1.15 -13.82
CA ARG A 77 -4.12 -2.31 -14.46
C ARG A 77 -5.03 -3.13 -13.54
N PHE A 78 -4.96 -2.89 -12.23
CA PHE A 78 -5.70 -3.63 -11.20
C PHE A 78 -6.79 -2.79 -10.52
N ARG A 79 -7.06 -1.60 -11.05
CA ARG A 79 -8.10 -0.69 -10.58
C ARG A 79 -9.48 -1.35 -10.62
N VAL A 80 -10.29 -1.09 -9.59
CA VAL A 80 -11.70 -1.49 -9.54
C VAL A 80 -12.58 -0.27 -9.83
N LEU A 81 -13.55 -0.42 -10.73
CA LEU A 81 -14.46 0.65 -11.19
C LEU A 81 -13.72 1.97 -11.46
N LEU A 82 -12.81 1.94 -12.45
CA LEU A 82 -11.99 3.08 -12.86
C LEU A 82 -11.11 3.68 -11.74
N GLY A 83 -10.89 2.92 -10.67
CA GLY A 83 -10.10 3.28 -9.50
C GLY A 83 -10.92 3.92 -8.38
N PHE A 84 -12.23 4.12 -8.52
CA PHE A 84 -13.05 4.70 -7.46
C PHE A 84 -13.01 3.86 -6.17
N PHE A 85 -12.93 2.53 -6.30
CA PHE A 85 -12.75 1.60 -5.17
C PHE A 85 -11.29 1.16 -4.97
N GLY A 86 -10.32 1.94 -5.47
CA GLY A 86 -8.90 1.62 -5.34
C GLY A 86 -8.46 0.44 -6.21
N CYS A 87 -7.67 -0.45 -5.63
CA CYS A 87 -7.14 -1.65 -6.27
C CYS A 87 -7.93 -2.89 -5.83
N ASN A 88 -8.04 -3.89 -6.71
CA ASN A 88 -8.52 -5.20 -6.27
C ASN A 88 -7.53 -5.77 -5.24
N ALA A 89 -7.96 -5.92 -3.98
CA ALA A 89 -7.15 -6.42 -2.87
C ALA A 89 -6.44 -7.74 -3.19
N TYR A 90 -7.04 -8.60 -4.02
CA TYR A 90 -6.48 -9.89 -4.44
C TYR A 90 -5.42 -9.79 -5.54
N ARG A 91 -5.16 -8.60 -6.07
CA ARG A 91 -4.16 -8.33 -7.11
C ARG A 91 -2.90 -7.66 -6.57
N ILE A 92 -2.85 -7.28 -5.29
CA ILE A 92 -1.64 -6.71 -4.65
C ILE A 92 -0.44 -7.65 -4.81
N GLY A 93 -0.63 -8.96 -4.66
CA GLY A 93 0.43 -9.95 -4.91
C GLY A 93 1.03 -9.89 -6.32
N LYS A 94 0.27 -9.48 -7.35
CA LYS A 94 0.83 -9.28 -8.70
C LYS A 94 1.70 -8.03 -8.81
N ALA A 95 1.47 -7.02 -7.97
CA ALA A 95 2.35 -5.86 -7.83
C ALA A 95 3.63 -6.24 -7.09
N LEU A 96 3.51 -6.92 -5.95
CA LEU A 96 4.66 -7.44 -5.19
C LEU A 96 5.57 -8.29 -6.09
N LYS A 97 5.01 -9.29 -6.78
CA LYS A 97 5.78 -10.14 -7.71
C LYS A 97 6.48 -9.35 -8.83
N HIS A 98 5.81 -8.34 -9.38
CA HIS A 98 6.38 -7.53 -10.46
C HIS A 98 7.62 -6.76 -10.00
N PHE A 99 7.61 -6.27 -8.76
CA PHE A 99 8.74 -5.56 -8.18
C PHE A 99 9.75 -6.47 -7.47
N GLY A 100 9.69 -7.79 -7.70
CA GLY A 100 10.64 -8.75 -7.15
C GLY A 100 10.54 -8.92 -5.64
N VAL A 101 9.32 -8.80 -5.10
CA VAL A 101 9.00 -9.07 -3.70
C VAL A 101 8.36 -10.45 -3.59
N GLU A 102 9.03 -11.34 -2.86
CA GLU A 102 8.47 -12.62 -2.47
C GLU A 102 7.43 -12.42 -1.38
N PHE A 103 6.30 -13.12 -1.51
CA PHE A 103 5.19 -12.97 -0.58
C PHE A 103 4.42 -14.28 -0.43
N ARG A 104 3.74 -14.39 0.71
CA ARG A 104 2.76 -15.46 0.97
C ARG A 104 1.41 -14.83 1.28
N ARG A 105 0.35 -15.30 0.62
CA ARG A 105 -1.01 -14.88 0.94
C ARG A 105 -1.57 -15.79 2.04
N THR A 106 -1.96 -15.21 3.17
CA THR A 106 -2.47 -15.94 4.33
C THR A 106 -3.81 -15.38 4.80
N LYS A 107 -4.42 -16.02 5.81
CA LYS A 107 -5.63 -15.52 6.48
C LYS A 107 -5.29 -14.57 7.64
N ALA A 108 -4.12 -14.78 8.25
CA ALA A 108 -3.57 -13.98 9.33
C ALA A 108 -2.02 -13.98 9.20
N PRO A 109 -1.34 -12.90 9.57
CA PRO A 109 0.10 -12.74 9.41
C PRO A 109 0.90 -13.38 10.55
N ASP A 110 0.54 -14.57 11.03
CA ASP A 110 0.94 -15.06 12.37
C ASP A 110 2.46 -15.14 12.57
N GLU A 111 3.22 -15.56 11.56
CA GLU A 111 4.68 -15.72 11.63
C GLU A 111 5.48 -14.63 10.91
N ALA A 112 4.80 -13.69 10.24
CA ALA A 112 5.46 -12.72 9.38
C ALA A 112 5.94 -11.47 10.15
N LYS A 113 7.20 -11.08 9.96
CA LYS A 113 7.75 -9.80 10.45
C LYS A 113 7.10 -8.59 9.80
N ALA A 114 6.80 -8.66 8.50
CA ALA A 114 6.13 -7.60 7.77
C ALA A 114 5.02 -8.14 6.90
N PHE A 115 3.95 -7.37 6.74
CA PHE A 115 2.80 -7.78 5.97
C PHE A 115 1.99 -6.58 5.47
N ILE A 116 1.25 -6.78 4.37
CA ILE A 116 0.19 -5.89 3.92
C ILE A 116 -1.14 -6.51 4.31
N ILE A 117 -2.02 -5.72 4.93
CA ILE A 117 -3.35 -6.16 5.31
C ILE A 117 -4.41 -5.23 4.71
N THR A 118 -5.45 -5.83 4.15
CA THR A 118 -6.61 -5.14 3.60
C THR A 118 -7.86 -5.53 4.39
N PHE A 119 -8.65 -4.55 4.83
CA PHE A 119 -9.84 -4.76 5.66
C PHE A 119 -10.92 -3.69 5.40
N TRP A 120 -12.14 -3.94 5.86
CA TRP A 120 -13.23 -2.95 5.80
C TRP A 120 -13.05 -1.90 6.90
N THR A 121 -13.23 -0.61 6.61
CA THR A 121 -13.16 0.45 7.63
C THR A 121 -14.36 0.42 8.60
N LYS A 122 -15.54 0.01 8.10
CA LYS A 122 -16.77 -0.17 8.89
C LYS A 122 -17.41 -1.54 8.57
N LYS A 123 -18.74 -1.62 8.42
CA LYS A 123 -19.46 -2.89 8.15
C LYS A 123 -19.12 -3.45 6.75
N PRO A 124 -18.86 -4.76 6.59
CA PRO A 124 -18.63 -5.36 5.27
C PRO A 124 -19.71 -4.99 4.24
N PHE A 125 -19.34 -4.91 2.96
CA PHE A 125 -20.19 -4.59 1.79
C PHE A 125 -20.71 -3.16 1.66
N LEU A 126 -20.87 -2.41 2.76
CA LEU A 126 -21.39 -1.04 2.76
C LEU A 126 -20.34 0.03 3.09
N SER A 127 -19.08 -0.37 3.23
CA SER A 127 -18.00 0.49 3.74
C SER A 127 -16.82 0.57 2.81
N THR A 128 -15.97 1.56 2.99
CA THR A 128 -14.71 1.62 2.25
C THR A 128 -13.76 0.50 2.69
N ILE A 129 -12.94 0.04 1.75
CA ILE A 129 -11.83 -0.86 2.02
C ILE A 129 -10.60 -0.02 2.31
N HIS A 130 -9.77 -0.46 3.25
CA HIS A 130 -8.48 0.15 3.54
C HIS A 130 -7.36 -0.87 3.51
N THR A 131 -6.20 -0.47 3.02
CA THR A 131 -5.01 -1.31 2.92
C THR A 131 -3.83 -0.61 3.57
N VAL A 132 -3.13 -1.30 4.47
CA VAL A 132 -1.99 -0.77 5.23
C VAL A 132 -0.79 -1.70 5.16
N PHE A 133 0.39 -1.13 5.31
CA PHE A 133 1.62 -1.87 5.54
C PHE A 133 1.92 -1.94 7.04
N CYS A 134 2.33 -3.11 7.51
CA CYS A 134 2.57 -3.40 8.92
C CYS A 134 3.93 -4.07 9.13
N VAL A 135 4.58 -3.74 10.25
CA VAL A 135 5.79 -4.38 10.74
C VAL A 135 5.56 -4.83 12.18
N LYS A 136 5.68 -6.13 12.45
CA LYS A 136 5.65 -6.68 13.81
C LYS A 136 6.92 -6.33 14.56
N GLN A 137 6.74 -5.95 15.81
CA GLN A 137 7.78 -5.69 16.80
C GLN A 137 7.47 -6.47 18.07
N TRP A 138 8.41 -6.50 19.01
CA TRP A 138 8.26 -7.19 20.28
C TRP A 138 7.12 -6.62 21.15
N ASN A 139 6.80 -5.33 20.99
CA ASN A 139 5.78 -4.60 21.76
C ASN A 139 4.48 -4.35 20.98
N GLY A 140 4.33 -4.89 19.76
CA GLY A 140 3.12 -4.70 18.95
C GLY A 140 3.38 -4.72 17.45
N ILE A 141 2.59 -3.95 16.73
CA ILE A 141 2.57 -3.87 15.27
C ILE A 141 2.64 -2.40 14.90
N LEU A 142 3.74 -1.97 14.28
CA LEU A 142 3.81 -0.66 13.65
C LEU A 142 2.99 -0.68 12.37
N VAL A 143 2.03 0.23 12.29
CA VAL A 143 1.14 0.37 11.14
C VAL A 143 1.47 1.67 10.42
N TYR A 144 1.86 1.53 9.18
CA TYR A 144 2.08 2.64 8.25
C TYR A 144 0.79 2.92 7.49
N ASN A 145 0.61 4.16 7.03
CA ASN A 145 -0.52 4.56 6.19
C ASN A 145 -1.92 4.21 6.77
N ARG A 146 -2.03 4.19 8.11
CA ARG A 146 -3.25 3.78 8.83
C ARG A 146 -4.42 4.72 8.57
N TYR A 147 -4.18 6.02 8.53
CA TYR A 147 -5.18 7.02 8.17
C TYR A 147 -4.64 8.00 7.14
N ASN A 148 -5.56 8.72 6.50
CA ASN A 148 -5.24 9.63 5.41
C ASN A 148 -4.27 10.75 5.85
N SER A 149 -4.43 11.23 7.08
CA SER A 149 -3.72 12.39 7.64
C SER A 149 -2.53 12.04 8.54
N CYS A 150 -2.18 10.76 8.70
CA CYS A 150 -1.08 10.34 9.57
C CYS A 150 0.26 10.94 9.13
N THR A 151 1.03 11.43 10.09
CA THR A 151 2.40 11.96 9.89
C THR A 151 3.47 10.95 10.30
N SER A 152 3.14 10.03 11.21
CA SER A 152 3.99 8.94 11.68
C SER A 152 3.22 7.61 11.62
N GLU A 153 3.97 6.53 11.73
CA GLU A 153 3.43 5.20 12.03
C GLU A 153 2.71 5.19 13.39
N GLU A 154 1.81 4.23 13.56
CA GLU A 154 1.09 4.03 14.82
C GLU A 154 1.34 2.61 15.34
N LEU A 155 1.63 2.50 16.64
CA LEU A 155 1.82 1.21 17.30
C LEU A 155 0.47 0.65 17.77
N CYS A 156 0.04 -0.45 17.16
CA CYS A 156 -1.10 -1.24 17.59
C CYS A 156 -0.63 -2.44 18.41
N ARG A 157 -1.36 -2.83 19.45
CA ARG A 157 -0.98 -3.99 20.29
C ARG A 157 -1.15 -5.31 19.54
N ASN A 158 -2.16 -5.39 18.67
CA ASN A 158 -2.53 -6.62 17.96
C ASN A 158 -3.30 -6.30 16.68
N LEU A 159 -3.61 -7.34 15.90
CA LEU A 159 -4.35 -7.22 14.63
C LEU A 159 -5.79 -6.73 14.81
N GLU A 160 -6.41 -6.97 15.96
CA GLU A 160 -7.76 -6.45 16.21
C GLU A 160 -7.76 -4.94 16.30
N GLU A 161 -6.71 -4.33 16.87
CA GLU A 161 -6.54 -2.89 16.85
C GLU A 161 -6.26 -2.37 15.43
N VAL A 162 -5.48 -3.10 14.62
CA VAL A 162 -5.21 -2.72 13.22
C VAL A 162 -6.51 -2.70 12.40
N ALA A 163 -7.30 -3.79 12.42
CA ALA A 163 -8.48 -3.97 11.56
C ALA A 163 -9.82 -3.58 12.23
N GLY A 164 -9.81 -3.31 13.54
CA GLY A 164 -10.98 -2.99 14.36
C GLY A 164 -11.98 -4.14 14.52
N LYS A 165 -11.51 -5.31 14.99
CA LYS A 165 -12.27 -6.58 15.15
C LYS A 165 -12.89 -7.15 13.87
N ARG A 166 -12.55 -6.59 12.70
CA ARG A 166 -13.09 -7.02 11.40
C ARG A 166 -12.20 -8.08 10.79
N ARG A 167 -12.80 -9.03 10.09
CA ARG A 167 -12.04 -10.04 9.33
C ARG A 167 -11.28 -9.37 8.19
N PRO A 168 -9.98 -9.65 8.03
CA PRO A 168 -9.22 -9.20 6.87
C PRO A 168 -9.82 -9.73 5.57
N ILE A 169 -9.79 -8.90 4.52
CA ILE A 169 -10.13 -9.28 3.15
C ILE A 169 -8.95 -10.02 2.51
N ALA A 170 -7.75 -9.50 2.71
CA ALA A 170 -6.51 -10.10 2.22
C ALA A 170 -5.35 -9.77 3.15
N VAL A 171 -4.45 -10.74 3.32
CA VAL A 171 -3.17 -10.57 4.02
C VAL A 171 -2.07 -11.08 3.11
N TYR A 172 -1.03 -10.27 2.93
CA TYR A 172 0.18 -10.61 2.18
C TYR A 172 1.37 -10.47 3.10
N GLU A 173 1.90 -11.60 3.55
CA GLU A 173 3.14 -11.66 4.31
C GLU A 173 4.31 -11.40 3.36
N ILE A 174 5.20 -10.50 3.76
CA ILE A 174 6.41 -10.17 3.02
C ILE A 174 7.51 -11.13 3.46
N VAL A 175 8.07 -11.87 2.50
CA VAL A 175 9.16 -12.81 2.77
C VAL A 175 10.48 -12.08 2.54
N GLU A 176 11.25 -11.90 3.60
CA GLU A 176 12.64 -11.46 3.49
C GLU A 176 13.40 -12.55 2.72
N SER A 177 13.96 -12.21 1.56
CA SER A 177 14.93 -13.08 0.91
C SER A 177 16.14 -13.10 1.84
N GLY A 178 16.41 -14.24 2.48
CA GLY A 178 17.50 -14.36 3.44
C GLY A 178 18.80 -13.83 2.84
N GLU A 179 19.32 -12.72 3.39
CA GLU A 179 20.75 -12.52 3.38
C GLU A 179 21.34 -13.71 4.13
N GLY A 180 22.23 -14.42 3.44
CA GLY A 180 22.71 -15.71 3.89
C GLY A 180 23.11 -15.70 5.36
N SER A 181 22.74 -16.77 6.03
CA SER A 181 23.58 -17.42 7.04
C SER A 181 25.01 -17.52 6.50
N ARG A 182 25.78 -16.44 6.64
CA ARG A 182 27.24 -16.45 6.64
C ARG A 182 27.63 -16.64 8.10
N LEU A 183 27.64 -17.91 8.51
CA LEU A 183 28.62 -18.41 9.47
C LEU A 183 29.99 -18.35 8.80
#